data_AF-A0A6S6TBU4-F1
#
_entry.id   AF-A0A6S6TBU4-F1
#
_cell.length_a   1.000
_cell.length_b   1.000
_cell.length_c   1.000
_cell.angle_alpha   90.00
_cell.angle_beta   90.00
_cell.angle_gamma   90.00
#
_symmetry.space_group_name_H-M   'P 1'
#
loop_
_entity.id
_entity.type
_entity.pdbx_description
1 polymer ?
#
loop_
_entity_poly.entity_id
_entity_poly.type
_entity_poly.pdbx_seq_one_letter_code
_entity_poly.pdbx_strand_id
1 'polypeptide(L)'
;MKQESDGLETLAKTRGIKDPKNKLKKFRRQHEALSQHVSTWWVWIHALLADPDTDEALRNWVATRLMPVVYWHCHTKKTKKPDDRRLYRAAWKIVVEAFDDNAITQSLPPETVEHWLQWCEDKITHFQRTSSAVEGRNGCLSQMYHNRRGLTEPRLTALTVIHNYGTFRTDGSTPANRLYGQDFPDLFEWLLSEMGALPLPGKRRQKKKSNPLIYVECPALSG
;
A
#
# COMPACT_ATOMS: atom_id res chain seq x y z
N MET A 1 -9.17 -11.02 -18.41
CA MET A 1 -7.73 -10.66 -18.41
C MET A 1 -6.87 -11.42 -19.42
N LYS A 2 -6.66 -12.75 -19.31
CA LYS A 2 -5.80 -13.49 -20.27
C LYS A 2 -6.38 -13.49 -21.71
N GLN A 3 -7.66 -13.81 -21.84
CA GLN A 3 -8.39 -13.80 -23.12
C GLN A 3 -8.43 -12.41 -23.78
N GLU A 4 -8.60 -11.34 -22.99
CA GLU A 4 -8.56 -9.96 -23.49
C GLU A 4 -7.15 -9.55 -23.95
N SER A 5 -6.11 -9.97 -23.23
CA SER A 5 -4.72 -9.76 -23.65
C SER A 5 -4.41 -10.44 -24.97
N ASP A 6 -4.98 -11.62 -25.21
CA ASP A 6 -4.79 -12.37 -26.46
C ASP A 6 -5.60 -11.73 -27.59
N GLY A 7 -6.80 -11.22 -27.32
CA GLY A 7 -7.57 -10.39 -28.25
C GLY A 7 -6.83 -9.12 -28.67
N LEU A 8 -6.18 -8.43 -27.73
CA LEU A 8 -5.36 -7.25 -28.01
C LEU A 8 -4.12 -7.58 -28.85
N GLU A 9 -3.50 -8.75 -28.64
CA GLU A 9 -2.38 -9.19 -29.48
C GLU A 9 -2.82 -9.43 -30.92
N THR A 10 -3.96 -10.12 -31.09
CA THR A 10 -4.55 -10.38 -32.40
C THR A 10 -4.89 -9.07 -33.11
N LEU A 11 -5.55 -8.14 -32.44
CA LEU A 11 -5.89 -6.83 -32.99
C LEU A 11 -4.64 -6.03 -33.39
N ALA A 12 -3.61 -6.03 -32.55
CA ALA A 12 -2.35 -5.34 -32.84
C ALA A 12 -1.66 -5.92 -34.09
N LYS A 13 -1.65 -7.26 -34.23
CA LYS A 13 -1.14 -7.94 -35.42
C LYS A 13 -1.95 -7.59 -36.67
N THR A 14 -3.28 -7.66 -36.60
CA THR A 14 -4.18 -7.32 -37.72
C THR A 14 -4.03 -5.88 -38.18
N ARG A 15 -3.75 -4.95 -37.26
CA ARG A 15 -3.60 -3.51 -37.55
C ARG A 15 -2.16 -3.08 -37.79
N GLY A 16 -1.19 -4.01 -37.81
CA GLY A 16 0.23 -3.70 -38.02
C GLY A 16 0.85 -2.82 -36.92
N ILE A 17 0.27 -2.80 -35.72
CA ILE A 17 0.74 -1.98 -34.60
C ILE A 17 1.97 -2.64 -33.98
N LYS A 18 3.11 -1.94 -34.04
CA LYS A 18 4.37 -2.42 -33.46
C LYS A 18 4.38 -2.19 -31.93
N ASP A 19 4.81 -3.20 -31.17
CA ASP A 19 5.09 -3.11 -29.73
C ASP A 19 6.59 -3.20 -29.42
N PRO A 20 7.40 -2.17 -29.77
CA PRO A 20 8.86 -2.22 -29.63
C PRO A 20 9.31 -2.32 -28.16
N LYS A 21 8.45 -1.98 -27.20
CA LYS A 21 8.75 -2.02 -25.76
C LYS A 21 8.24 -3.28 -25.08
N ASN A 22 7.71 -4.26 -25.82
CA ASN A 22 7.14 -5.49 -25.29
C ASN A 22 6.13 -5.24 -24.15
N LYS A 23 5.33 -4.16 -24.26
CA LYS A 23 4.36 -3.75 -23.24
C LYS A 23 3.36 -4.86 -22.95
N LEU A 24 2.91 -5.59 -23.97
CA LEU A 24 1.94 -6.68 -23.78
C LEU A 24 2.55 -7.87 -23.03
N LYS A 25 3.80 -8.22 -23.35
CA LYS A 25 4.56 -9.26 -22.61
C LYS A 25 4.80 -8.83 -21.15
N LYS A 26 5.15 -7.56 -20.92
CA LYS A 26 5.32 -7.00 -19.57
C LYS A 26 4.00 -7.05 -18.79
N PHE A 27 2.89 -6.69 -19.42
CA PHE A 27 1.55 -6.76 -18.83
C PHE A 27 1.22 -8.20 -18.40
N ARG A 28 1.32 -9.18 -19.31
CA ARG A 28 1.05 -10.60 -18.99
C ARG A 28 1.83 -11.09 -17.78
N ARG A 29 3.13 -10.75 -17.71
CA ARG A 29 4.02 -11.11 -16.60
C ARG A 29 3.61 -10.48 -15.25
N GLN A 30 3.03 -9.29 -15.27
CA GLN A 30 2.78 -8.51 -14.05
C GLN A 30 1.32 -8.54 -13.60
N HIS A 31 0.38 -8.84 -14.49
CA HIS A 31 -1.05 -8.64 -14.20
C HIS A 31 -1.53 -9.47 -13.00
N GLU A 32 -1.06 -10.72 -12.87
CA GLU A 32 -1.46 -11.62 -11.79
C GLU A 32 -0.97 -11.10 -10.43
N ALA A 33 0.30 -10.71 -10.35
CA ALA A 33 0.86 -10.11 -9.14
C ALA A 33 0.17 -8.77 -8.79
N LEU A 34 -0.21 -7.98 -9.80
CA LEU A 34 -0.95 -6.73 -9.58
C LEU A 34 -2.41 -6.99 -9.14
N SER A 35 -3.05 -8.06 -9.61
CA SER A 35 -4.42 -8.43 -9.23
C SER A 35 -4.51 -9.11 -7.87
N GLN A 36 -3.43 -9.72 -7.38
CA GLN A 36 -3.38 -10.34 -6.05
C GLN A 36 -3.72 -9.32 -4.96
N HIS A 37 -3.19 -8.09 -5.02
CA HIS A 37 -3.50 -7.07 -4.02
C HIS A 37 -5.01 -6.73 -3.98
N VAL A 38 -5.65 -6.60 -5.14
CA VAL A 38 -7.09 -6.38 -5.25
C VAL A 38 -7.86 -7.55 -4.64
N SER A 39 -7.42 -8.78 -4.91
CA SER A 39 -8.04 -10.00 -4.40
C SER A 39 -7.93 -10.09 -2.88
N THR A 40 -6.74 -9.84 -2.32
CA THR A 40 -6.50 -9.81 -0.87
C THR A 40 -7.35 -8.75 -0.19
N TRP A 41 -7.46 -7.56 -0.79
CA TRP A 41 -8.30 -6.51 -0.25
C TRP A 41 -9.78 -6.94 -0.21
N TRP A 42 -10.30 -7.57 -1.27
CA TRP A 42 -11.65 -8.12 -1.26
C TRP A 42 -11.86 -9.23 -0.23
N VAL A 43 -10.89 -10.13 -0.05
CA VAL A 43 -10.95 -11.15 1.02
C VAL A 43 -11.08 -10.48 2.38
N TRP A 44 -10.32 -9.40 2.64
CA TRP A 44 -10.42 -8.63 3.87
C TRP A 44 -11.78 -7.93 4.02
N ILE A 45 -12.28 -7.28 2.97
CA ILE A 45 -13.61 -6.65 2.97
C ILE A 45 -14.70 -7.68 3.26
N HIS A 46 -14.69 -8.84 2.60
CA HIS A 46 -15.67 -9.89 2.81
C HIS A 46 -15.59 -10.49 4.21
N ALA A 47 -14.39 -10.65 4.76
CA ALA A 47 -14.22 -11.09 6.15
C ALA A 47 -14.81 -10.09 7.15
N LEU A 48 -14.66 -8.78 6.91
CA LEU A 48 -15.24 -7.74 7.76
C LEU A 48 -16.76 -7.62 7.61
N LEU A 49 -17.31 -7.90 6.42
CA LEU A 49 -18.75 -7.94 6.16
C LEU A 49 -19.39 -9.25 6.62
N ALA A 50 -18.61 -10.26 7.02
CA ALA A 50 -19.11 -11.58 7.40
C ALA A 50 -19.76 -11.63 8.80
N ASP A 51 -19.98 -10.48 9.43
CA ASP A 51 -20.65 -10.36 10.73
C ASP A 51 -22.00 -11.12 10.71
N PRO A 52 -22.26 -12.04 11.67
CA PRO A 52 -23.50 -12.81 11.75
C PRO A 52 -24.79 -11.97 11.67
N ASP A 53 -24.74 -10.72 12.13
CA ASP A 53 -25.90 -9.83 12.20
C ASP A 53 -26.17 -9.08 10.88
N THR A 54 -25.28 -9.19 9.89
CA THR A 54 -25.45 -8.50 8.59
C THR A 54 -26.12 -9.42 7.57
N ASP A 55 -27.27 -9.01 7.02
CA ASP A 55 -27.96 -9.73 5.94
C ASP A 55 -27.11 -9.83 4.66
N GLU A 56 -27.20 -10.96 3.94
CA GLU A 56 -26.47 -11.22 2.69
C GLU A 56 -26.80 -10.19 1.61
N ALA A 57 -28.07 -9.76 1.53
CA ALA A 57 -28.48 -8.72 0.58
C ALA A 57 -27.80 -7.38 0.88
N LEU A 58 -27.68 -7.04 2.17
CA LEU A 58 -26.98 -5.83 2.62
C LEU A 58 -25.47 -5.92 2.34
N ARG A 59 -24.82 -7.06 2.62
CA ARG A 59 -23.39 -7.28 2.30
C ARG A 59 -23.12 -7.08 0.81
N ASN A 60 -23.96 -7.67 -0.03
CA ASN A 60 -23.85 -7.56 -1.49
C ASN A 60 -24.08 -6.12 -1.95
N TRP A 61 -25.08 -5.44 -1.40
CA TRP A 61 -25.34 -4.03 -1.69
C TRP A 61 -24.16 -3.13 -1.33
N VAL A 62 -23.56 -3.31 -0.14
CA VAL A 62 -22.37 -2.54 0.27
C VAL A 62 -21.23 -2.75 -0.73
N ALA A 63 -20.92 -4.00 -1.08
CA ALA A 63 -19.80 -4.34 -1.95
C ALA A 63 -20.01 -3.90 -3.41
N THR A 64 -21.23 -4.01 -3.95
CA THR A 64 -21.50 -3.83 -5.40
C THR A 64 -22.11 -2.49 -5.76
N ARG A 65 -22.72 -1.78 -4.80
CA ARG A 65 -23.39 -0.48 -5.03
C ARG A 65 -22.68 0.64 -4.31
N LEU A 66 -22.61 0.59 -2.97
CA LEU A 66 -22.10 1.71 -2.19
C LEU A 66 -20.58 1.90 -2.33
N MET A 67 -19.81 0.83 -2.19
CA MET A 67 -18.35 0.89 -2.22
C MET A 67 -17.78 1.44 -3.54
N PRO A 68 -18.30 1.09 -4.73
CA PRO A 68 -17.92 1.74 -5.98
C PRO A 68 -18.18 3.26 -6.00
N VAL A 69 -19.33 3.72 -5.48
CA VAL A 69 -19.66 5.15 -5.38
C VAL A 69 -18.62 5.88 -4.55
N VAL A 70 -18.34 5.38 -3.36
CA VAL A 70 -17.35 5.97 -2.45
C VAL A 70 -15.94 5.93 -3.06
N TYR A 71 -15.58 4.80 -3.69
CA TYR A 71 -14.26 4.63 -4.30
C TYR A 71 -13.99 5.70 -5.37
N TRP A 72 -14.91 5.88 -6.32
CA TRP A 72 -14.73 6.86 -7.39
C TRP A 72 -14.76 8.29 -6.86
N HIS A 73 -15.67 8.59 -5.93
CA HIS A 73 -15.72 9.90 -5.27
C HIS A 73 -14.38 10.24 -4.59
N CYS A 74 -13.82 9.35 -3.77
CA CYS A 74 -12.53 9.55 -3.12
C CYS A 74 -11.40 9.78 -4.15
N HIS A 75 -11.39 9.04 -5.26
CA HIS A 75 -10.34 9.18 -6.28
C HIS A 75 -10.44 10.49 -7.08
N THR A 76 -11.65 11.02 -7.30
CA THR A 76 -11.82 12.35 -7.89
C THR A 76 -11.20 13.45 -7.02
N LYS A 77 -11.31 13.33 -5.70
CA LYS A 77 -10.74 14.26 -4.71
C LYS A 77 -9.22 14.11 -4.58
N LYS A 78 -8.71 12.88 -4.60
CA LYS A 78 -7.27 12.57 -4.42
C LYS A 78 -6.42 12.93 -5.64
N THR A 79 -6.96 12.86 -6.86
CA THR A 79 -6.14 13.05 -8.07
C THR A 79 -5.78 14.53 -8.32
N LYS A 80 -4.50 14.76 -8.63
CA LYS A 80 -3.98 16.07 -9.06
C LYS A 80 -4.07 16.28 -10.58
N LYS A 81 -4.33 15.21 -11.35
CA LYS A 81 -4.35 15.26 -12.82
C LYS A 81 -5.75 15.57 -13.36
N PRO A 82 -5.93 16.63 -14.17
CA PRO A 82 -7.24 17.01 -14.70
C PRO A 82 -7.91 15.93 -15.57
N ASP A 83 -7.14 15.26 -16.43
CA ASP A 83 -7.68 14.22 -17.31
C ASP A 83 -8.18 13.00 -16.53
N ASP A 84 -7.39 12.51 -15.58
CA ASP A 84 -7.80 11.41 -14.71
C ASP A 84 -9.03 11.80 -13.88
N ARG A 85 -9.11 13.05 -13.42
CA ARG A 85 -10.28 13.55 -12.69
C ARG A 85 -11.55 13.51 -13.54
N ARG A 86 -11.46 13.85 -14.83
CA ARG A 86 -12.59 13.77 -15.76
C ARG A 86 -13.08 12.33 -15.89
N LEU A 87 -12.15 11.37 -16.06
CA LEU A 87 -12.47 9.95 -16.15
C LEU A 87 -13.12 9.43 -14.86
N TYR A 88 -12.57 9.77 -13.70
CA TYR A 88 -13.14 9.37 -12.41
C TYR A 88 -14.52 9.98 -12.17
N ARG A 89 -14.76 11.23 -12.59
CA ARG A 89 -16.10 11.84 -12.50
C ARG A 89 -17.11 11.14 -13.40
N ALA A 90 -16.72 10.77 -14.61
CA ALA A 90 -17.59 10.02 -15.51
C ALA A 90 -17.94 8.65 -14.92
N ALA A 91 -16.95 7.92 -14.40
CA ALA A 91 -17.18 6.64 -13.73
C ALA A 91 -18.04 6.79 -12.47
N TRP A 92 -17.80 7.84 -11.68
CA TRP A 92 -18.58 8.16 -10.50
C TRP A 92 -20.05 8.40 -10.83
N LYS A 93 -20.33 9.18 -11.90
CA LYS A 93 -21.70 9.44 -12.36
C LYS A 93 -22.44 8.14 -12.68
N ILE A 94 -21.81 7.23 -13.42
CA ILE A 94 -22.40 5.94 -13.81
C ILE A 94 -22.76 5.10 -12.58
N VAL A 95 -21.86 5.03 -11.59
CA VAL A 95 -22.13 4.21 -10.39
C VAL A 95 -23.14 4.86 -9.44
N VAL A 96 -23.26 6.19 -9.43
CA VAL A 96 -24.29 6.90 -8.65
C VAL A 96 -25.67 6.63 -9.25
N GLU A 97 -25.82 6.73 -10.58
CA GLU A 97 -27.07 6.37 -11.26
C GLU A 97 -27.48 4.92 -10.93
N ALA A 98 -26.53 3.97 -11.01
CA ALA A 98 -26.80 2.58 -10.64
C ALA A 98 -27.05 2.34 -9.14
N PHE A 99 -26.61 3.26 -8.27
CA PHE A 99 -26.87 3.23 -6.83
C PHE A 99 -28.28 3.76 -6.53
N ASP A 100 -28.68 4.86 -7.17
CA ASP A 100 -29.99 5.49 -7.01
C ASP A 100 -31.12 4.62 -7.58
N ASP A 101 -30.88 3.92 -8.70
CA ASP A 101 -31.83 3.00 -9.34
C ASP A 101 -32.03 1.68 -8.57
N ASN A 102 -31.27 1.44 -7.51
CA ASN A 102 -31.30 0.16 -6.81
C ASN A 102 -32.42 0.09 -5.75
N ALA A 103 -33.25 -0.96 -5.81
CA ALA A 103 -34.38 -1.15 -4.91
C ALA A 103 -33.98 -1.21 -3.42
N ILE A 104 -32.82 -1.82 -3.09
CA ILE A 104 -32.34 -1.87 -1.70
C ILE A 104 -31.98 -0.46 -1.24
N THR A 105 -31.25 0.31 -2.04
CA THR A 105 -30.92 1.72 -1.73
C THR A 105 -32.16 2.53 -1.39
N GLN A 106 -33.23 2.39 -2.19
CA GLN A 106 -34.47 3.14 -2.00
C GLN A 106 -35.26 2.71 -0.75
N SER A 107 -35.07 1.48 -0.29
CA SER A 107 -35.75 0.92 0.88
C SER A 107 -35.03 1.16 2.21
N LEU A 108 -33.72 1.48 2.17
CA LEU A 108 -32.91 1.60 3.37
C LEU A 108 -33.15 2.94 4.09
N PRO A 109 -33.19 2.94 5.44
CA PRO A 109 -33.21 4.18 6.21
C PRO A 109 -31.95 5.03 5.94
N PRO A 110 -32.06 6.38 5.93
CA PRO A 110 -30.91 7.25 5.73
C PRO A 110 -29.77 7.02 6.73
N GLU A 111 -30.09 6.70 7.98
CA GLU A 111 -29.11 6.40 9.04
C GLU A 111 -28.27 5.16 8.71
N THR A 112 -28.90 4.12 8.16
CA THR A 112 -28.20 2.90 7.73
C THR A 112 -27.26 3.20 6.57
N VAL A 113 -27.70 4.02 5.61
CA VAL A 113 -26.87 4.44 4.47
C VAL A 113 -25.68 5.26 4.95
N GLU A 114 -25.87 6.18 5.90
CA GLU A 114 -24.79 7.00 6.45
C GLU A 114 -23.76 6.16 7.23
N HIS A 115 -24.22 5.19 8.03
CA HIS A 115 -23.33 4.26 8.72
C HIS A 115 -22.41 3.52 7.73
N TRP A 116 -23.00 2.92 6.69
CA TRP A 116 -22.22 2.18 5.69
C TRP A 116 -21.36 3.09 4.81
N LEU A 117 -21.76 4.35 4.62
CA LEU A 117 -20.96 5.35 3.91
C LEU A 117 -19.66 5.61 4.66
N GLN A 118 -19.75 5.91 5.97
CA GLN A 118 -18.57 6.12 6.83
C GLN A 118 -17.69 4.86 6.88
N TRP A 119 -18.31 3.69 6.99
CA TRP A 119 -17.58 2.42 6.96
C TRP A 119 -16.83 2.24 5.63
N CYS A 120 -17.47 2.50 4.49
CA CYS A 120 -16.83 2.41 3.17
C CYS A 120 -15.69 3.41 3.02
N GLU A 121 -15.88 4.66 3.45
CA GLU A 121 -14.85 5.71 3.39
C GLU A 121 -13.59 5.27 4.12
N ASP A 122 -13.73 4.77 5.35
CA ASP A 122 -12.64 4.21 6.15
C ASP A 122 -11.90 3.08 5.40
N LYS A 123 -12.63 2.07 4.92
CA LYS A 123 -12.00 0.91 4.26
C LYS A 123 -11.35 1.25 2.93
N ILE A 124 -11.87 2.22 2.19
CA ILE A 124 -11.29 2.70 0.94
C ILE A 124 -9.99 3.48 1.20
N THR A 125 -9.80 4.09 2.38
CA THR A 125 -8.50 4.69 2.72
C THR A 125 -7.37 3.66 2.83
N HIS A 126 -7.69 2.42 3.20
CA HIS A 126 -6.74 1.31 3.28
C HIS A 126 -6.45 0.66 1.92
N PHE A 127 -7.26 0.93 0.90
CA PHE A 127 -7.01 0.44 -0.45
C PHE A 127 -5.95 1.29 -1.15
N GLN A 128 -4.84 0.67 -1.54
CA GLN A 128 -3.80 1.33 -2.31
C GLN A 128 -3.70 0.75 -3.72
N ARG A 129 -3.88 1.60 -4.73
CA ARG A 129 -3.64 1.22 -6.13
C ARG A 129 -2.13 1.07 -6.35
N THR A 130 -1.60 -0.14 -6.21
CA THR A 130 -0.20 -0.40 -6.50
C THR A 130 0.03 -0.32 -8.00
N SER A 131 0.78 0.68 -8.47
CA SER A 131 1.13 0.81 -9.89
C SER A 131 2.37 0.00 -10.28
N SER A 132 3.06 -0.59 -9.30
CA SER A 132 4.14 -1.54 -9.53
C SER A 132 4.21 -2.58 -8.41
N ALA A 133 4.51 -3.83 -8.78
CA ALA A 133 4.90 -4.88 -7.82
C ALA A 133 6.29 -4.61 -7.18
N VAL A 134 6.95 -3.52 -7.56
CA VAL A 134 8.37 -3.23 -7.27
C VAL A 134 8.52 -2.22 -6.13
N GLU A 135 7.45 -1.54 -5.76
CA GLU A 135 7.45 -0.51 -4.70
C GLU A 135 7.48 -1.08 -3.28
N GLY A 136 7.37 -2.39 -3.06
CA GLY A 136 7.45 -2.97 -1.71
C GLY A 136 8.80 -2.67 -1.04
N ARG A 137 9.90 -3.24 -1.59
CA ARG A 137 11.25 -2.99 -1.07
C ARG A 137 11.71 -1.56 -1.33
N ASN A 138 11.55 -1.06 -2.55
CA ASN A 138 12.06 0.26 -2.91
C ASN A 138 11.27 1.39 -2.22
N GLY A 139 9.96 1.21 -2.02
CA GLY A 139 9.15 2.11 -1.20
C GLY A 139 9.52 2.06 0.27
N CYS A 140 9.76 0.86 0.83
CA CYS A 140 10.27 0.71 2.20
C CYS A 140 11.63 1.39 2.38
N LEU A 141 12.58 1.19 1.45
CA LEU A 141 13.88 1.87 1.47
C LEU A 141 13.76 3.38 1.34
N SER A 142 12.93 3.88 0.42
CA SER A 142 12.66 5.31 0.28
C SER A 142 12.05 5.89 1.56
N GLN A 143 11.11 5.20 2.18
CA GLN A 143 10.52 5.63 3.45
C GLN A 143 11.54 5.62 4.59
N MET A 144 12.38 4.60 4.70
CA MET A 144 13.49 4.56 5.67
C MET A 144 14.49 5.70 5.43
N TYR A 145 14.75 6.03 4.17
CA TYR A 145 15.63 7.13 3.78
C TYR A 145 15.02 8.48 4.16
N HIS A 146 13.74 8.71 3.87
CA HIS A 146 13.05 9.98 4.15
C HIS A 146 12.73 10.19 5.64
N ASN A 147 12.33 9.14 6.36
CA ASN A 147 11.97 9.24 7.78
C ASN A 147 13.18 9.23 8.72
N ARG A 148 14.37 8.89 8.23
CA ARG A 148 15.64 8.91 8.99
C ARG A 148 16.60 9.90 8.35
N ARG A 149 17.81 10.05 8.89
CA ARG A 149 18.88 10.86 8.29
C ARG A 149 19.52 10.19 7.07
N GLY A 150 18.71 9.59 6.19
CA GLY A 150 19.17 8.77 5.06
C GLY A 150 19.60 7.35 5.44
N LEU A 151 20.06 6.61 4.43
CA LEU A 151 20.69 5.29 4.55
C LEU A 151 22.15 5.41 4.10
N THR A 152 23.08 4.98 4.95
CA THR A 152 24.49 4.89 4.57
C THR A 152 24.72 3.72 3.63
N GLU A 153 25.74 3.80 2.78
CA GLU A 153 26.08 2.75 1.81
C GLU A 153 26.26 1.36 2.48
N PRO A 154 27.02 1.21 3.60
CA PRO A 154 27.17 -0.09 4.25
C PRO A 154 25.85 -0.66 4.75
N ARG A 155 24.93 0.20 5.22
CA ARG A 155 23.62 -0.22 5.68
C ARG A 155 22.73 -0.67 4.52
N LEU A 156 22.81 0.01 3.38
CA LEU A 156 22.10 -0.39 2.17
C LEU A 156 22.61 -1.73 1.64
N THR A 157 23.93 -1.96 1.65
CA THR A 157 24.53 -3.25 1.30
C THR A 157 24.03 -4.36 2.22
N ALA A 158 24.07 -4.16 3.54
CA ALA A 158 23.59 -5.14 4.50
C ALA A 158 22.10 -5.48 4.30
N LEU A 159 21.23 -4.47 4.14
CA LEU A 159 19.81 -4.67 3.85
C LEU A 159 19.57 -5.41 2.53
N THR A 160 20.45 -5.21 1.54
CA THR A 160 20.39 -5.91 0.26
C THR A 160 20.75 -7.39 0.42
N VAL A 161 21.81 -7.71 1.16
CA VAL A 161 22.20 -9.09 1.47
C VAL A 161 21.09 -9.80 2.24
N ILE A 162 20.59 -9.17 3.31
CA ILE A 162 19.50 -9.74 4.12
C ILE A 162 18.25 -10.00 3.27
N HIS A 163 17.84 -9.03 2.46
CA HIS A 163 16.67 -9.19 1.59
C HIS A 163 16.84 -10.37 0.61
N ASN A 164 18.02 -10.44 -0.04
CA ASN A 164 18.28 -11.39 -1.10
C ASN A 164 18.55 -12.81 -0.60
N TYR A 165 19.02 -12.99 0.64
CA TYR A 165 19.51 -14.28 1.11
C TYR A 165 18.87 -14.74 2.43
N GLY A 166 18.46 -13.83 3.31
CA GLY A 166 18.03 -14.13 4.69
C GLY A 166 16.54 -13.92 4.98
N THR A 167 15.70 -13.73 3.96
CA THR A 167 14.25 -13.61 4.14
C THR A 167 13.60 -14.99 4.26
N PHE A 168 12.75 -15.19 5.27
CA PHE A 168 12.06 -16.46 5.48
C PHE A 168 10.74 -16.53 4.72
N ARG A 169 10.42 -17.70 4.15
CA ARG A 169 9.06 -18.04 3.71
C ARG A 169 8.26 -18.70 4.83
N THR A 170 6.97 -18.90 4.57
CA THR A 170 6.04 -19.65 5.44
C THR A 170 6.48 -21.09 5.70
N ASP A 171 7.29 -21.66 4.81
CA ASP A 171 7.89 -23.00 4.94
C ASP A 171 9.23 -23.00 5.70
N GLY A 172 9.69 -21.84 6.18
CA GLY A 172 10.98 -21.68 6.86
C GLY A 172 12.19 -21.61 5.93
N SER A 173 12.03 -21.78 4.61
CA SER A 173 13.14 -21.73 3.66
C SER A 173 13.64 -20.31 3.41
N THR A 174 14.95 -20.16 3.20
CA THR A 174 15.59 -18.90 2.79
C THR A 174 15.95 -18.94 1.30
N PRO A 175 16.07 -17.77 0.62
CA PRO A 175 16.59 -17.72 -0.73
C PRO A 175 17.98 -18.34 -0.89
N ALA A 176 18.85 -18.20 0.12
CA ALA A 176 20.17 -18.85 0.13
C ALA A 176 20.03 -20.37 -0.01
N ASN A 177 19.13 -20.96 0.78
CA ASN A 177 18.89 -22.40 0.77
C ASN A 177 18.36 -22.87 -0.59
N ARG A 178 17.41 -22.14 -1.18
CA ARG A 178 16.80 -22.54 -2.45
C ARG A 178 17.67 -22.32 -3.69
N LEU A 179 18.42 -21.22 -3.73
CA LEU A 179 19.20 -20.85 -4.91
C LEU A 179 20.60 -21.48 -4.90
N TYR A 180 21.15 -21.71 -3.72
CA TYR A 180 22.55 -22.13 -3.55
C TYR A 180 22.71 -23.39 -2.70
N GLY A 181 21.63 -23.95 -2.15
CA GLY A 181 21.70 -25.14 -1.28
C GLY A 181 22.40 -24.88 0.05
N GLN A 182 22.50 -23.62 0.47
CA GLN A 182 23.21 -23.20 1.68
C GLN A 182 22.29 -22.46 2.63
N ASP A 183 22.40 -22.78 3.92
CA ASP A 183 21.67 -22.03 4.92
C ASP A 183 22.25 -20.62 5.09
N PHE A 184 21.35 -19.65 5.25
CA PHE A 184 21.76 -18.30 5.59
C PHE A 184 22.05 -18.25 7.09
N PRO A 185 23.20 -17.72 7.52
CA PRO A 185 23.57 -17.70 8.93
C PRO A 185 22.55 -16.90 9.76
N ASP A 186 22.36 -17.33 11.01
CA ASP A 186 21.58 -16.57 11.97
C ASP A 186 22.33 -15.28 12.34
N LEU A 187 21.88 -14.18 11.75
CA LEU A 187 22.51 -12.87 11.96
C LEU A 187 22.33 -12.36 13.38
N PHE A 188 21.29 -12.78 14.11
CA PHE A 188 21.09 -12.34 15.47
C PHE A 188 22.14 -12.97 16.38
N GLU A 189 22.31 -14.29 16.31
CA GLU A 189 23.33 -15.00 17.07
C GLU A 189 24.74 -14.57 16.69
N TRP A 190 25.00 -14.40 15.38
CA TRP A 190 26.27 -13.87 14.92
C TRP A 190 26.54 -12.47 15.49
N LEU A 191 25.57 -11.55 15.41
CA LEU A 191 25.72 -10.20 15.94
C LEU A 191 25.92 -10.20 17.46
N LEU A 192 25.21 -11.08 18.19
CA LEU A 192 25.37 -11.24 19.62
C LEU A 192 26.80 -11.65 19.99
N SER A 193 27.41 -12.55 19.21
CA SER A 193 28.80 -13.00 19.41
C SER A 193 29.84 -11.92 19.12
N GLU A 194 29.54 -11.01 18.17
CA GLU A 194 30.41 -9.89 17.80
C GLU A 194 30.23 -8.67 18.72
N MET A 195 29.09 -8.57 19.42
CA MET A 195 28.84 -7.47 20.34
C MET A 195 29.75 -7.60 21.58
N GLY A 196 30.65 -6.64 21.74
CA GLY A 196 31.38 -6.42 22.98
C GLY A 196 30.47 -5.94 24.12
N ALA A 197 31.06 -5.68 25.29
CA ALA A 197 30.33 -5.16 26.44
C ALA A 197 29.55 -3.88 26.07
N LEU A 198 28.24 -3.87 26.32
CA LEU A 198 27.41 -2.70 26.05
C LEU A 198 27.88 -1.51 26.89
N PRO A 199 27.98 -0.31 26.30
CA PRO A 199 28.37 0.87 27.05
C PRO A 199 27.35 1.13 28.17
N LEU A 200 27.86 1.48 29.35
CA LEU A 200 26.99 1.88 30.45
C LEU A 200 26.14 3.08 30.03
N PRO A 201 24.89 3.18 30.52
CA PRO A 201 24.04 4.32 30.25
C PRO A 201 24.79 5.62 30.56
N GLY A 202 24.85 6.51 29.58
CA GLY A 202 25.53 7.78 29.74
C GLY A 202 25.04 8.51 30.99
N LYS A 203 25.97 9.05 31.80
CA LYS A 203 25.61 9.81 33.00
C LYS A 203 24.59 10.88 32.63
N ARG A 204 23.41 10.82 33.27
CA ARG A 204 22.34 11.80 33.05
C ARG A 204 22.92 13.20 33.24
N ARG A 205 22.88 14.03 32.19
CA ARG A 205 23.20 15.45 32.33
C ARG A 205 22.26 16.02 33.39
N GLN A 206 22.83 16.57 34.47
CA GLN A 206 22.02 17.26 35.46
C GLN A 206 21.22 18.35 34.76
N LYS A 207 19.92 18.41 35.07
CA LYS A 207 19.04 19.45 34.53
C LYS A 207 19.62 20.79 34.97
N LYS A 208 20.08 21.63 34.04
CA LYS A 208 20.42 23.02 34.35
C LYS A 208 19.16 23.62 34.99
N LYS A 209 19.24 24.04 36.25
CA LYS A 209 18.20 24.88 36.85
C LYS A 209 18.30 26.22 36.13
N SER A 210 17.38 26.48 35.19
CA SER A 210 17.21 27.83 34.65
C SER A 210 16.76 28.70 35.82
N ASN A 211 17.56 29.69 36.21
CA ASN A 211 17.10 30.72 37.12
C ASN A 211 16.15 31.62 36.33
N PRO A 212 14.83 31.63 36.60
CA PRO A 212 13.88 32.45 35.85
C PRO A 212 14.11 33.96 36.04
N LEU A 213 14.96 34.36 37.00
CA LEU A 213 15.32 35.75 37.26
C LEU A 213 16.55 36.22 36.48
N ILE A 214 17.23 35.34 35.75
CA ILE A 214 18.37 35.71 34.88
C ILE A 214 17.87 35.73 33.45
N TYR A 215 17.55 36.92 32.96
CA TYR A 215 17.28 37.16 31.55
C TYR A 215 18.63 37.24 30.82
N VAL A 216 18.87 36.30 29.89
CA VAL A 216 20.00 36.35 28.97
C VAL A 216 19.46 36.81 27.63
N GLU A 217 19.73 38.05 27.25
CA GLU A 217 19.40 38.52 25.90
C GLU A 217 20.15 37.68 24.86
N CYS A 218 19.40 37.14 23.90
CA CYS A 218 19.98 36.42 22.77
C CYS A 218 20.55 37.48 21.80
N PRO A 219 21.88 37.54 21.56
CA PRO A 219 22.48 38.58 20.73
C PRO A 219 22.03 38.56 19.26
N ALA A 220 21.35 37.50 18.82
CA ALA A 220 20.94 37.30 17.43
C ALA A 220 19.64 38.03 17.03
N LEU A 221 19.01 38.77 17.95
CA LEU A 221 17.75 39.50 17.69
C LEU A 221 17.90 41.03 17.84
N SER A 222 19.12 41.52 18.07
CA SER A 222 19.44 42.95 18.13
C SER A 222 20.30 43.33 16.93
N GLY A 223 19.65 43.49 15.77
CA GLY A 223 20.25 43.91 14.50
C GLY A 223 19.22 43.96 13.38
#